data_AF-A0A5S4ZXV5-F1
#
_entry.id   AF-A0A5S4ZXV5-F1
#
_cell.length_a   1.000
_cell.length_b   1.000
_cell.length_c   1.000
_cell.angle_alpha   90.00
_cell.angle_beta   90.00
_cell.angle_gamma   90.00
#
_symmetry.space_group_name_H-M   'P 1'
#
loop_
_entity.id
_entity.type
_entity.pdbx_description
1 polymer ?
#
loop_
_entity_poly.entity_id
_entity_poly.type
_entity_poly.pdbx_seq_one_letter_code
_entity_poly.pdbx_strand_id
1 'polypeptide(L)' 'MTYLATWTEGKEVFYRFVNEQELQELWEPEKNFIVVKLAN' A
#
# COMPACT_ATOMS: atom_id res chain seq x y z
N MET A 1 2.14 -0.94 13.66
CA MET A 1 1.90 0.35 12.98
C MET A 1 0.97 0.09 11.82
N THR A 2 0.01 0.96 11.55
CA THR A 2 -0.93 0.78 10.42
C THR A 2 -0.56 1.76 9.30
N TYR A 3 -0.60 1.27 8.07
CA TYR A 3 -0.37 2.04 6.86
C TYR A 3 -1.59 1.94 5.96
N LEU A 4 -1.87 3.01 5.22
CA LEU A 4 -2.72 2.96 4.04
C LEU A 4 -1.80 2.87 2.82
N ALA A 5 -1.81 1.71 2.15
CA ALA A 5 -1.14 1.54 0.87
C ALA A 5 -2.16 1.72 -0.24
N THR A 6 -1.87 2.59 -1.21
CA THR A 6 -2.65 2.73 -2.44
C THR A 6 -1.75 2.52 -3.66
N TRP A 7 -2.30 1.95 -4.72
CA TRP A 7 -1.58 1.75 -5.98
C TRP A 7 -2.56 1.75 -7.16
N THR A 8 -2.02 1.83 -8.36
CA THR A 8 -2.80 1.77 -9.60
C THR A 8 -2.51 0.50 -10.37
N GLU A 9 -3.55 -0.16 -10.88
CA GLU A 9 -3.41 -1.20 -11.90
C GLU A 9 -4.24 -0.78 -13.13
N GLY A 10 -3.54 -0.50 -14.24
CA GLY A 10 -4.18 0.07 -15.43
C GLY A 10 -4.79 1.45 -15.15
N LYS A 11 -6.14 1.53 -15.17
CA LYS A 11 -6.91 2.76 -14.88
C LYS A 11 -7.60 2.72 -13.52
N GLU A 12 -7.43 1.64 -12.78
CA GLU A 12 -8.10 1.42 -11.49
C GLU A 12 -7.17 1.76 -10.33
N VAL A 13 -7.76 2.26 -9.25
CA VAL A 13 -7.06 2.62 -8.01
C VAL A 13 -7.46 1.62 -6.93
N PHE A 14 -6.47 1.01 -6.31
CA PHE A 14 -6.63 0.04 -5.24
C PHE A 14 -6.08 0.61 -3.94
N TYR A 15 -6.64 0.16 -2.81
CA TYR A 15 -6.13 0.51 -1.50
C TYR A 15 -6.26 -0.64 -0.51
N ARG A 16 -5.38 -0.68 0.48
CA ARG A 16 -5.43 -1.63 1.59
C ARG A 16 -4.83 -1.03 2.85
N PHE A 17 -5.46 -1.28 4.00
CA PHE A 17 -4.84 -1.05 5.29
C PHE A 17 -3.96 -2.25 5.63
N VAL A 18 -2.69 -1.98 5.93
CA VAL A 18 -1.68 -3.02 6.17
C VAL A 18 -0.82 -2.66 7.37
N ASN A 19 -0.30 -3.68 8.05
CA ASN A 19 0.82 -3.51 8.97
C ASN A 19 2.17 -3.57 8.23
N GLU A 20 3.28 -3.50 8.96
CA GLU A 20 4.63 -3.47 8.36
C GLU A 20 5.01 -4.77 7.65
N GLN A 21 4.65 -5.93 8.23
CA GLN A 21 4.89 -7.23 7.60
C GLN A 21 4.05 -7.38 6.33
N GLU A 22 2.75 -7.06 6.40
CA GLU A 22 1.84 -7.10 5.25
C GLU A 22 2.27 -6.12 4.13
N LEU A 23 2.87 -4.98 4.47
CA LEU A 23 3.39 -4.03 3.49
C LEU A 23 4.58 -4.61 2.71
N GLN A 24 5.46 -5.36 3.37
CA GLN A 24 6.58 -6.05 2.71
C GLN A 24 6.08 -7.15 1.78
N GLU A 25 5.06 -7.90 2.20
CA GLU A 25 4.43 -8.95 1.39
C GLU A 25 3.67 -8.38 0.17
N LEU A 26 3.11 -7.17 0.30
CA LEU A 26 2.39 -6.48 -0.77
C LEU A 26 3.31 -5.80 -1.81
N TRP A 27 4.59 -5.60 -1.49
CA TRP A 27 5.46 -4.76 -2.31
C TRP A 27 5.85 -5.41 -3.65
N GLU A 28 5.47 -4.76 -4.74
CA GLU A 28 5.79 -5.15 -6.11
C GLU A 28 6.50 -3.98 -6.82
N PRO A 29 7.77 -4.13 -7.26
CA PRO A 29 8.58 -3.04 -7.83
C PRO A 29 7.96 -2.34 -9.06
N GLU A 30 7.12 -3.03 -9.81
CA GLU A 30 6.41 -2.54 -10.99
C GLU A 30 5.20 -1.65 -10.67
N LYS A 31 4.71 -1.69 -9.43
CA LYS A 31 3.53 -0.92 -9.00
C LYS A 31 3.95 0.40 -8.38
N ASN A 32 3.24 1.45 -8.77
CA ASN A 32 3.42 2.77 -8.18
C ASN A 32 2.60 2.89 -6.90
N PHE A 33 3.23 2.58 -5.77
CA PHE A 33 2.60 2.70 -4.46
C PHE A 33 2.71 4.12 -3.89
N ILE A 34 1.64 4.58 -3.26
CA ILE A 34 1.65 5.67 -2.28
C ILE A 34 1.34 5.05 -0.93
N VAL A 35 2.25 5.21 0.04
CA VAL A 35 2.11 4.63 1.37
C VAL A 35 2.06 5.74 2.40
N VAL A 36 0.97 5.77 3.16
CA VAL A 36 0.79 6.74 4.25
C VAL A 36 0.77 6.00 5.57
N LYS A 37 1.66 6.40 6.48
CA LYS A 37 1.63 5.93 7.87
C LYS A 37 0.47 6.59 8.60
N LEU A 38 -0.40 5.78 9.18
CA LEU A 38 -1.50 6.27 9.98
C LEU A 38 -1.04 6.40 11.42
N ALA A 39 -1.12 7.63 11.95
CA ALA A 39 -1.06 7.84 13.39
C ALA A 39 -2.45 7.45 13.92
N ASN A 40 -2.50 6.46 14.82
CA ASN A 40 -3.71 6.22 15.60
C ASN A 40 -4.08 7.49 16.38
#